data_AF-A0A5E7WU14-F1
#
_entry.id   AF-A0A5E7WU14-F1
#
_cell.length_a   1.000
_cell.length_b   1.000
_cell.length_c   1.000
_cell.angle_alpha   90.00
_cell.angle_beta   90.00
_cell.angle_gamma   90.00
#
_symmetry.space_group_name_H-M   'P 1'
#
loop_
_entity.id
_entity.type
_entity.pdbx_description
1 polymer ?
#
loop_
_entity_poly.entity_id
_entity_poly.type
_entity_poly.pdbx_seq_one_letter_code
_entity_poly.pdbx_strand_id
1 'polypeptide(L)'
;MHKLINLFIALGGMALAGPALSSCSWILSTPQSSTYQINVPASLTVNRAAIGGVLASYYQTVGSGGGISCTTGDIMNMTIDNGLQPSAIPNVYQTGVPGIGIRVFAS
;
A
#
# COMPACT_ATOMS: atom_id res chain seq x y z
N MET A 1 -11.40 -49.52 -1.01
CA MET A 1 -11.70 -48.65 0.14
C MET A 1 -10.74 -47.46 0.28
N HIS A 2 -9.43 -47.61 0.02
CA HIS A 2 -8.46 -46.49 0.06
C HIS A 2 -8.73 -45.31 -0.89
N LYS A 3 -9.32 -45.55 -2.07
CA LYS A 3 -9.63 -44.49 -3.06
C LYS A 3 -10.71 -43.51 -2.60
N LEU A 4 -11.67 -43.98 -1.79
CA LEU A 4 -12.76 -43.15 -1.24
C LEU A 4 -12.27 -42.28 -0.09
N ILE A 5 -11.39 -42.81 0.77
CA ILE A 5 -10.80 -42.08 1.89
C ILE A 5 -10.01 -40.86 1.39
N ASN A 6 -9.21 -41.03 0.34
CA ASN A 6 -8.45 -39.92 -0.26
C ASN A 6 -9.35 -38.84 -0.87
N LEU A 7 -10.51 -39.23 -1.40
CA LEU A 7 -11.49 -38.28 -1.93
C LEU A 7 -12.12 -37.45 -0.81
N PHE A 8 -12.51 -38.08 0.31
CA PHE A 8 -13.04 -37.35 1.46
C PHE A 8 -12.01 -36.44 2.13
N ILE A 9 -10.74 -36.84 2.17
CA ILE A 9 -9.64 -35.98 2.69
C ILE A 9 -9.41 -34.79 1.75
N ALA A 10 -9.44 -35.00 0.44
CA ALA A 10 -9.31 -33.91 -0.53
C ALA A 10 -10.48 -32.91 -0.45
N LEU A 11 -11.72 -33.39 -0.38
CA LEU A 11 -12.91 -32.53 -0.21
C LEU A 11 -12.94 -31.82 1.15
N GLY A 12 -12.53 -32.50 2.23
CA GLY A 12 -12.42 -31.89 3.55
C GLY A 12 -11.36 -30.78 3.60
N GLY A 13 -10.22 -30.99 2.93
CA GLY A 13 -9.16 -29.98 2.81
C GLY A 13 -9.57 -28.74 2.03
N MET A 14 -10.41 -28.88 0.99
CA MET A 14 -10.95 -27.77 0.22
C MET A 14 -12.01 -26.96 0.98
N ALA A 15 -12.83 -27.62 1.82
CA ALA A 15 -13.84 -26.95 2.64
C ALA A 15 -13.25 -26.15 3.81
N LEU A 16 -12.03 -26.51 4.26
CA LEU A 16 -11.30 -25.83 5.34
C LEU A 16 -10.28 -24.80 4.83
N ALA A 17 -10.12 -24.65 3.51
CA ALA A 17 -9.23 -23.67 2.90
C ALA A 17 -9.86 -22.26 2.97
N GLY A 18 -9.74 -21.64 4.14
CA GLY A 18 -10.36 -20.36 4.49
C GLY A 18 -9.92 -19.07 3.75
N PRO A 19 -8.87 -19.00 2.90
CA PRO A 19 -8.56 -17.72 2.25
C PRO A 19 -8.40 -17.81 0.72
N ALA A 20 -9.13 -18.68 0.02
CA ALA A 20 -9.15 -18.66 -1.45
C ALA A 20 -10.33 -17.87 -2.06
N LEU A 21 -11.25 -17.37 -1.23
CA LEU A 21 -12.49 -16.70 -1.64
C LEU A 21 -12.60 -15.26 -1.11
N SER A 22 -11.49 -14.65 -0.66
CA SER A 22 -11.51 -13.22 -0.36
C SER A 22 -11.56 -12.44 -1.67
N SER A 23 -12.66 -11.72 -1.86
CA SER A 23 -12.84 -10.79 -2.97
C SER A 23 -13.05 -9.40 -2.41
N CYS A 24 -12.38 -8.43 -3.01
CA CYS A 24 -12.55 -7.01 -2.71
C CYS A 24 -13.12 -6.32 -3.95
N SER A 25 -14.12 -5.47 -3.76
CA SER A 25 -14.77 -4.72 -4.83
C SER A 25 -14.94 -3.25 -4.43
N TRP A 26 -15.00 -2.39 -5.45
CA TRP A 26 -15.28 -0.98 -5.27
C TRP A 26 -16.77 -0.77 -4.99
N ILE A 27 -17.10 -0.06 -3.90
CA ILE A 27 -18.48 0.08 -3.42
C ILE A 27 -19.21 1.27 -4.07
N LEU A 28 -18.46 2.28 -4.52
CA LEU A 28 -19.01 3.53 -5.04
C LEU A 28 -18.63 3.71 -6.51
N SER A 29 -17.35 4.00 -6.75
CA SER A 29 -16.80 4.21 -8.07
C SER A 29 -15.56 3.35 -8.20
N THR A 30 -15.42 2.61 -9.30
CA THR A 30 -14.10 2.11 -9.70
C THR A 30 -13.22 3.35 -9.96
N PRO A 31 -11.96 3.38 -9.47
CA PRO A 31 -11.09 4.50 -9.75
C PRO A 31 -10.96 4.63 -11.27
N GLN A 32 -11.34 5.78 -11.81
CA GLN A 32 -11.30 6.03 -13.25
C GLN A 32 -9.87 6.00 -13.81
N SER A 33 -8.88 6.13 -12.93
CA SER A 33 -7.47 5.97 -13.25
C SER A 33 -6.77 5.14 -12.17
N SER A 34 -5.96 4.16 -12.61
CA SER A 34 -5.03 3.43 -11.74
C SER A 34 -3.74 4.23 -11.49
N THR A 35 -3.58 5.39 -12.13
CA THR A 35 -2.39 6.24 -12.01
C THR A 35 -2.81 7.67 -11.68
N TYR A 36 -2.24 8.20 -10.59
CA TYR A 36 -2.42 9.58 -10.19
C TYR A 36 -1.09 10.32 -10.28
N GLN A 37 -1.11 11.49 -10.91
CA GLN A 37 0.08 12.35 -10.94
C GLN A 37 0.07 13.26 -9.72
N ILE A 38 1.15 13.20 -8.93
CA ILE A 38 1.39 14.09 -7.80
C ILE A 38 2.41 15.14 -8.25
N ASN A 39 2.01 16.40 -8.19
CA ASN A 39 2.87 17.52 -8.57
C ASN A 39 3.53 18.06 -7.31
N VAL A 40 4.70 17.53 -6.97
CA VAL A 40 5.52 18.06 -5.87
C VAL A 40 6.12 19.40 -6.30
N PRO A 41 5.99 20.47 -5.49
CA PRO A 41 6.57 21.76 -5.84
C PRO A 41 8.10 21.69 -5.92
N ALA A 42 8.69 22.44 -6.85
CA ALA A 42 10.14 22.47 -7.07
C ALA A 42 10.93 23.03 -5.87
N SER A 43 10.25 23.76 -4.98
CA SER A 43 10.85 24.35 -3.79
C SER A 43 9.92 24.17 -2.59
N LEU A 44 10.50 23.76 -1.46
CA LEU A 44 9.84 23.71 -0.17
C LEU A 44 10.66 24.51 0.83
N THR A 45 9.98 25.35 1.62
CA THR A 45 10.63 26.03 2.75
C THR A 45 10.92 25.01 3.83
N VAL A 46 12.19 24.91 4.24
CA VAL A 46 12.62 23.98 5.29
C VAL A 46 12.63 24.67 6.65
N ASN A 47 12.18 23.95 7.66
CA ASN A 47 12.33 24.35 9.06
C ASN A 47 13.54 23.67 9.68
N ARG A 48 14.18 24.35 10.63
CA ARG A 48 15.24 23.76 11.44
C ARG A 48 14.65 22.62 12.27
N ALA A 49 15.17 21.43 12.10
CA ALA A 49 14.79 20.24 12.85
C ALA A 49 16.03 19.52 13.39
N ALA A 50 15.86 18.70 14.43
CA ALA A 50 16.89 17.77 14.87
C ALA A 50 17.15 16.69 13.81
N ILE A 51 18.26 15.96 13.93
CA ILE A 51 18.57 14.83 13.04
C ILE A 51 17.41 13.81 13.09
N GLY A 52 16.93 13.39 11.92
CA GLY A 52 15.76 12.51 11.79
C GLY A 52 14.41 13.23 11.88
N GLY A 53 14.41 14.53 12.16
CA GLY A 53 13.22 15.38 12.13
C GLY A 53 12.76 15.71 10.72
N VAL A 54 11.51 16.16 10.62
CA VAL A 54 10.90 16.54 9.34
C VAL A 54 11.28 17.98 8.99
N LEU A 55 12.02 18.15 7.89
CA LEU A 55 12.42 19.48 7.40
C LEU A 55 11.27 20.22 6.70
N ALA A 56 10.47 19.49 5.92
CA ALA A 56 9.31 20.00 5.20
C ALA A 56 8.30 18.86 4.95
N SER A 57 7.05 19.21 4.66
CA SER A 57 6.01 18.26 4.28
C SER A 57 5.13 18.86 3.19
N TYR A 58 4.75 18.00 2.24
CA TYR A 58 3.80 18.33 1.19
C TYR A 58 2.78 17.21 1.12
N TYR A 59 1.51 17.58 1.00
CA TYR A 59 0.40 16.66 0.82
C TYR A 59 -0.43 17.12 -0.38
N GLN A 60 -0.89 16.15 -1.16
CA GLN A 60 -1.81 16.39 -2.25
C GLN A 60 -2.85 15.28 -2.21
N THR A 61 -4.12 15.67 -2.18
CA THR A 61 -5.22 14.71 -2.32
C THR A 61 -5.30 14.30 -3.79
N VAL A 62 -5.25 13.00 -4.04
CA VAL A 62 -5.41 12.42 -5.38
C VAL A 62 -6.54 11.40 -5.38
N GLY A 63 -7.31 11.39 -6.47
CA GLY A 63 -8.51 10.56 -6.60
C GLY A 63 -9.75 11.16 -5.93
N SER A 64 -10.92 10.76 -6.42
CA SER A 64 -12.19 10.95 -5.74
C SER A 64 -12.38 9.78 -4.78
N GLY A 65 -12.61 10.05 -3.49
CA GLY A 65 -12.77 9.02 -2.46
C GLY A 65 -13.64 7.85 -2.93
N GLY A 66 -13.08 6.65 -2.88
CA GLY A 66 -13.74 5.40 -3.19
C GLY A 66 -13.65 4.48 -1.98
N GLY A 67 -14.74 3.77 -1.67
CA GLY A 67 -14.72 2.69 -0.69
C GLY A 67 -14.39 1.36 -1.38
N ILE A 68 -13.65 0.50 -0.67
CA ILE A 68 -13.47 -0.90 -1.03
C ILE A 68 -14.16 -1.73 0.04
N SER A 69 -15.02 -2.65 -0.39
CA SER A 69 -15.62 -3.65 0.49
C SER A 69 -15.01 -4.99 0.17
N CYS A 70 -14.59 -5.71 1.21
CA CYS A 70 -14.10 -7.07 1.09
C CYS A 70 -15.07 -8.03 1.80
N THR A 71 -15.26 -9.21 1.23
CA THR A 71 -16.28 -10.18 1.67
C THR A 71 -16.05 -10.71 3.10
N THR A 72 -14.82 -10.65 3.61
CA THR A 72 -14.41 -11.34 4.86
C THR A 72 -13.74 -10.43 5.90
N GLY A 73 -14.11 -9.14 5.98
CA GLY A 73 -13.43 -8.21 6.91
C GLY A 73 -11.93 -8.04 6.62
N ASP A 74 -11.49 -8.50 5.45
CA ASP A 74 -10.12 -8.40 4.98
C ASP A 74 -9.74 -6.94 4.79
N ILE A 75 -8.51 -6.59 5.19
CA ILE A 75 -7.96 -5.25 5.03
C ILE A 75 -7.22 -5.21 3.69
N MET A 76 -7.58 -4.27 2.82
CA MET A 76 -6.78 -4.01 1.62
C MET A 76 -5.43 -3.39 2.04
N ASN A 77 -4.34 -4.07 1.74
CA ASN A 77 -3.01 -3.51 1.91
C ASN A 77 -2.56 -2.84 0.60
N MET A 78 -2.26 -1.55 0.65
CA MET A 78 -1.74 -0.80 -0.48
C MET A 78 -0.22 -0.69 -0.36
N THR A 79 0.50 -1.25 -1.33
CA THR A 79 1.96 -1.13 -1.39
C THR A 79 2.32 -0.10 -2.46
N ILE A 80 3.17 0.86 -2.11
CA ILE A 80 3.73 1.81 -3.07
C ILE A 80 5.05 1.22 -3.55
N ASP A 81 5.10 0.77 -4.80
CA ASP A 81 6.37 0.54 -5.48
C ASP A 81 6.91 1.90 -5.95
N ASN A 82 7.98 2.36 -5.31
CA ASN A 82 8.48 3.72 -5.50
C ASN A 82 9.79 3.78 -6.30
N GLY A 83 10.42 2.64 -6.63
CA GLY A 83 11.70 2.62 -7.35
C GLY A 83 12.82 3.42 -6.67
N LEU A 84 12.63 3.83 -5.42
CA LEU A 84 13.53 4.71 -4.69
C LEU A 84 14.59 3.90 -3.95
N GLN A 85 15.82 4.41 -3.93
CA GLN A 85 16.89 3.77 -3.19
C GLN A 85 16.68 3.94 -1.68
N PRO A 86 16.65 2.85 -0.89
CA PRO A 86 16.47 2.94 0.55
C PRO A 86 17.66 3.60 1.24
N SER A 87 17.40 4.36 2.30
CA SER A 87 18.43 4.92 3.19
C SER A 87 18.67 4.00 4.40
N ALA A 88 19.60 4.40 5.29
CA ALA A 88 19.82 3.73 6.57
C ALA A 88 18.65 3.90 7.57
N ILE A 89 17.76 4.88 7.34
CA ILE A 89 16.59 5.14 8.19
C ILE A 89 15.37 4.42 7.60
N PRO A 90 14.61 3.63 8.40
CA PRO A 90 13.43 2.92 7.93
C PRO A 90 12.40 3.85 7.28
N ASN A 91 11.83 3.43 6.15
CA ASN A 91 10.84 4.18 5.37
C ASN A 91 11.34 5.56 4.88
N VAL A 92 12.65 5.78 4.82
CA VAL A 92 13.27 6.98 4.27
C VAL A 92 14.19 6.56 3.13
N TYR A 93 14.07 7.28 2.02
CA TYR A 93 14.78 7.02 0.78
C TYR A 93 15.82 8.10 0.51
N GLN A 94 16.90 7.70 -0.16
CA GLN A 94 18.00 8.59 -0.50
C GLN A 94 17.57 9.65 -1.52
N THR A 95 18.19 10.82 -1.42
CA THR A 95 18.07 11.90 -2.40
C THR A 95 19.44 12.24 -2.96
N GLY A 96 19.48 13.06 -4.00
CA GLY A 96 20.74 13.62 -4.50
C GLY A 96 21.40 14.65 -3.56
N VAL A 97 20.76 14.99 -2.43
CA VAL A 97 21.26 15.95 -1.46
C VAL A 97 21.77 15.23 -0.21
N PRO A 98 23.08 15.31 0.10
CA PRO A 98 23.65 14.67 1.28
C PRO A 98 22.95 15.12 2.57
N GLY A 99 22.61 14.15 3.42
CA GLY A 99 21.94 14.40 4.71
C GLY A 99 20.42 14.62 4.62
N ILE A 100 19.83 14.61 3.41
CA ILE A 100 18.38 14.73 3.22
C ILE A 100 17.83 13.44 2.62
N GLY A 101 16.79 12.90 3.27
CA GLY A 101 15.99 11.79 2.76
C GLY A 101 14.55 12.20 2.50
N ILE A 102 13.85 11.44 1.65
CA ILE A 102 12.40 11.59 1.44
C ILE A 102 11.64 10.41 2.04
N ARG A 103 10.44 10.67 2.54
CA ARG A 103 9.48 9.64 2.97
C ARG A 103 8.17 9.87 2.26
N VAL A 104 7.63 8.81 1.66
CA VAL A 104 6.36 8.82 0.93
C VAL A 104 5.40 7.86 1.62
N PHE A 105 4.19 8.31 1.89
CA PHE A 105 3.13 7.50 2.44
C PHE A 105 1.78 7.98 1.87
N ALA A 106 0.84 7.06 1.74
CA ALA A 106 -0.55 7.34 1.43
C ALA A 106 -1.38 7.01 2.68
N SER A 107 -2.38 7.83 2.96
CA SER A 107 -3.30 7.71 4.10
C SER A 107 -4.74 7.76 3.63
#